data_AF-A0A2H9NP20-F1
#
_entry.id   AF-A0A2H9NP20-F1
#
_cell.length_a   1.000
_cell.length_b   1.000
_cell.length_c   1.000
_cell.angle_alpha   90.00
_cell.angle_beta   90.00
_cell.angle_gamma   90.00
#
_symmetry.space_group_name_H-M   'P 1'
#
loop_
_entity.id
_entity.type
_entity.pdbx_description
1 polymer ?
#
loop_
_entity_poly.entity_id
_entity_poly.type
_entity_poly.pdbx_seq_one_letter_code
_entity_poly.pdbx_strand_id
1 'polypeptide(L)'
;LLLIPLALFYFLRDWEAIIARLDEMVPRQWHAKVRAIAGETDRVLAEFLRGQISVMLLMSAFYVVALWLVGLEFALPIGIVAGLLVFVPYLGMILGLVLATLAAAMQFTAFGGVLLVWVMFGLGQFLEGFVVTPWLVGDRIGLHPLMVIFALLAFGQVLGFFGLLLALPLAAILLVVLRHARQSYLASAMFKQP
;
A
#
# COMPACT_ATOMS: atom_id res chain seq x y z
N LEU A 1 -15.83 7.65 -16.34
CA LEU A 1 -14.42 8.08 -16.17
C LEU A 1 -14.29 9.57 -15.85
N LEU A 2 -14.92 10.50 -16.58
CA LEU A 2 -14.85 11.96 -16.29
C LEU A 2 -15.49 12.41 -14.96
N LEU A 3 -16.49 11.67 -14.46
CA LEU A 3 -17.12 11.97 -13.17
C LEU A 3 -16.18 11.74 -11.97
N ILE A 4 -15.20 10.85 -12.09
CA ILE A 4 -14.28 10.49 -11.00
C ILE A 4 -13.38 11.66 -10.61
N PRO A 5 -12.61 12.29 -11.52
CA PRO A 5 -11.77 13.43 -11.16
C PRO A 5 -12.59 14.65 -10.75
N LEU A 6 -13.79 14.84 -11.32
CA LEU A 6 -14.69 15.91 -10.89
C LEU A 6 -15.18 15.69 -9.46
N ALA A 7 -15.66 14.49 -9.15
CA ALA A 7 -16.09 14.12 -7.81
C ALA A 7 -14.94 14.24 -6.80
N LEU A 8 -13.74 13.77 -7.16
CA LEU A 8 -12.55 13.89 -6.32
C LEU A 8 -12.19 15.36 -6.06
N PHE A 9 -12.25 16.22 -7.07
CA PHE A 9 -12.02 17.65 -6.91
C PHE A 9 -12.99 18.28 -5.92
N TYR A 10 -14.30 18.03 -6.06
CA TYR A 10 -15.28 18.54 -5.09
C TYR A 10 -15.10 17.94 -3.69
N PHE A 11 -14.78 16.65 -3.59
CA PHE A 11 -14.51 16.00 -2.30
C PHE A 11 -13.32 16.61 -1.56
N LEU A 12 -12.23 16.88 -2.29
CA LEU A 12 -11.03 17.51 -1.74
C LEU A 12 -11.28 18.98 -1.38
N ARG A 13 -12.03 19.70 -2.23
CA ARG A 13 -12.37 21.12 -1.98
C ARG A 13 -13.29 21.28 -0.78
N ASP A 14 -14.29 20.42 -0.64
CA ASP A 14 -15.34 20.54 0.36
C ASP A 14 -15.05 19.68 1.61
N TRP A 15 -13.83 19.13 1.71
CA TRP A 15 -13.40 18.19 2.76
C TRP A 15 -13.63 18.72 4.18
N GLU A 16 -13.21 19.97 4.46
CA GLU A 16 -13.38 20.58 5.79
C GLU A 16 -14.85 20.71 6.17
N ALA A 17 -15.70 21.08 5.21
CA ALA A 17 -17.15 21.19 5.43
C ALA A 17 -17.81 19.81 5.65
N ILE A 18 -17.35 18.78 4.96
CA ILE A 18 -17.81 17.39 5.15
C ILE A 18 -17.43 16.91 6.55
N ILE A 19 -16.18 17.12 6.99
CA ILE A 19 -15.73 16.75 8.33
C ILE A 19 -16.53 17.49 9.40
N ALA A 20 -16.75 18.79 9.26
CA ALA A 20 -17.51 19.57 10.24
C ALA A 20 -18.93 19.01 10.42
N ARG A 21 -19.61 18.67 9.33
CA ARG A 21 -20.94 18.04 9.37
C ARG A 21 -20.91 16.64 9.99
N LEU A 22 -19.88 15.85 9.72
CA LEU A 22 -19.73 14.53 10.34
C LEU A 22 -19.46 14.63 11.84
N ASP A 23 -18.71 15.64 12.29
CA ASP A 23 -18.44 15.87 13.71
C ASP A 23 -19.74 16.24 14.46
N GLU A 24 -20.64 17.02 13.86
CA GLU A 24 -21.96 17.33 14.42
C GLU A 24 -22.84 16.08 14.67
N MET A 25 -22.63 14.99 13.91
CA MET A 25 -23.34 13.72 14.10
C MET A 25 -22.81 12.89 15.27
N VAL A 26 -21.63 13.22 15.81
CA VAL A 26 -21.00 12.49 16.91
C VAL A 26 -21.61 12.94 18.25
N PRO A 27 -22.11 12.01 19.10
CA PRO A 27 -22.58 12.37 20.43
C PRO A 27 -21.49 13.04 21.27
N ARG A 28 -21.84 14.07 22.05
CA ARG A 28 -20.86 14.91 22.78
C ARG A 28 -19.87 14.12 23.65
N GLN A 29 -20.38 13.06 24.27
CA GLN A 29 -19.62 12.13 25.11
C GLN A 29 -18.48 11.40 24.36
N TRP A 30 -18.55 11.28 23.04
CA TRP A 30 -17.64 10.48 22.22
C TRP A 30 -16.71 11.34 21.36
N HIS A 31 -16.91 12.66 21.24
CA HIS A 31 -16.07 13.54 20.39
C HIS A 31 -14.58 13.38 20.65
N ALA A 32 -14.15 13.43 21.91
CA ALA A 32 -12.74 13.32 22.26
C ALA A 32 -12.12 12.01 21.75
N LYS A 33 -12.89 10.92 21.82
CA LYS A 33 -12.47 9.59 21.38
C LYS A 33 -12.47 9.45 19.86
N VAL A 34 -13.52 9.93 19.19
CA VAL A 34 -13.60 9.91 17.71
C VAL A 34 -12.48 10.77 17.12
N ARG A 35 -12.24 11.95 17.68
CA ARG A 35 -11.16 12.84 17.23
C ARG A 35 -9.77 12.25 17.48
N ALA A 36 -9.56 11.53 18.58
CA ALA A 36 -8.32 10.80 18.83
C ALA A 36 -8.10 9.67 17.80
N ILE A 37 -9.12 8.84 17.54
CA ILE A 37 -9.06 7.78 16.53
C ILE A 37 -8.81 8.35 15.14
N ALA A 38 -9.53 9.42 14.76
CA ALA A 38 -9.38 10.08 13.47
C ALA A 38 -7.98 10.67 13.29
N GLY A 39 -7.45 11.34 14.31
CA GLY A 39 -6.09 11.91 14.28
C GLY A 39 -4.99 10.84 14.20
N GLU A 40 -5.11 9.73 14.94
CA GLU A 40 -4.16 8.62 14.82
C GLU A 40 -4.26 7.94 13.45
N THR A 41 -5.49 7.77 12.94
CA THR A 41 -5.72 7.20 11.61
C THR A 41 -5.09 8.06 10.51
N ASP A 42 -5.33 9.37 10.53
CA ASP A 42 -4.76 10.32 9.58
C ASP A 42 -3.23 10.27 9.59
N ARG A 43 -2.63 10.28 10.79
CA ARG A 43 -1.17 10.18 10.95
C ARG A 43 -0.63 8.88 10.36
N VAL A 44 -1.22 7.73 10.69
CA VAL A 44 -0.77 6.41 10.21
C VAL A 44 -0.89 6.32 8.68
N LEU A 45 -2.00 6.80 8.11
CA LEU A 45 -2.20 6.82 6.67
C LEU A 45 -1.22 7.76 5.97
N ALA A 46 -0.97 8.95 6.51
CA ALA A 46 -0.02 9.90 5.96
C ALA A 46 1.42 9.35 5.99
N GLU A 47 1.83 8.71 7.09
CA GLU A 47 3.13 8.06 7.20
C GLU A 47 3.26 6.88 6.22
N PHE A 48 2.23 6.03 6.11
CA PHE A 48 2.19 4.92 5.15
C PHE A 48 2.30 5.43 3.70
N LEU A 49 1.48 6.41 3.30
CA LEU A 49 1.47 6.93 1.94
C LEU A 49 2.83 7.54 1.56
N ARG A 50 3.45 8.30 2.47
CA ARG A 50 4.79 8.89 2.25
C ARG A 50 5.86 7.81 2.08
N GLY A 51 5.85 6.80 2.95
CA GLY A 51 6.76 5.66 2.84
C GLY A 51 6.55 4.93 1.53
N GLN A 52 5.30 4.65 1.18
CA GLN A 52 4.95 3.86 0.01
C GLN A 52 5.25 4.58 -1.32
N ILE A 53 5.02 5.90 -1.41
CA ILE A 53 5.46 6.69 -2.57
C ILE A 53 6.99 6.61 -2.72
N SER A 54 7.71 6.68 -1.60
CA SER A 54 9.18 6.58 -1.62
C SER A 54 9.65 5.21 -2.09
N VAL A 55 8.98 4.13 -1.65
CA VAL A 55 9.20 2.76 -2.15
C VAL A 55 8.95 2.68 -3.65
N MET A 56 7.83 3.20 -4.14
CA MET A 56 7.51 3.16 -5.58
C MET A 56 8.56 3.86 -6.42
N LEU A 57 9.00 5.05 -6.01
CA LEU A 57 10.01 5.81 -6.73
C LEU A 57 11.35 5.08 -6.74
N LEU A 58 11.78 4.56 -5.58
CA LEU A 58 13.03 3.82 -5.44
C LEU A 58 13.01 2.53 -6.26
N MET A 59 11.94 1.74 -6.18
CA MET A 59 11.80 0.51 -6.93
C MET A 59 11.67 0.75 -8.44
N SER A 60 10.99 1.83 -8.85
CA SER A 60 10.94 2.23 -10.26
C SER A 60 12.34 2.56 -10.78
N ALA A 61 13.11 3.37 -10.05
CA ALA A 61 14.49 3.69 -10.41
C ALA A 61 15.36 2.43 -10.46
N PHE A 62 15.24 1.55 -9.46
CA PHE A 62 15.95 0.27 -9.41
C PHE A 62 15.65 -0.59 -10.64
N TYR A 63 14.38 -0.84 -10.96
CA TYR A 63 14.03 -1.71 -12.08
C TYR A 63 14.41 -1.11 -13.43
N VAL A 64 14.28 0.21 -13.60
CA VAL A 64 14.74 0.88 -14.83
C VAL A 64 16.23 0.68 -15.01
N VAL A 65 17.04 0.93 -13.97
CA VAL A 65 18.50 0.75 -14.02
C VAL A 65 18.86 -0.72 -14.22
N ALA A 66 18.23 -1.64 -13.49
CA ALA A 66 18.51 -3.06 -13.57
C ALA A 66 18.23 -3.62 -14.98
N LEU A 67 17.08 -3.28 -15.58
CA LEU A 67 16.74 -3.71 -16.93
C LEU A 67 17.59 -3.02 -18.00
N TRP A 68 17.97 -1.76 -17.77
CA TRP A 68 18.89 -1.04 -18.65
C TRP A 68 20.29 -1.67 -18.64
N LEU A 69 20.78 -2.10 -17.48
CA LEU A 69 22.06 -2.83 -17.36
C LEU A 69 22.04 -4.19 -18.07
N VAL A 70 20.88 -4.85 -18.14
CA VAL A 70 20.67 -6.06 -18.95
C VAL A 70 20.67 -5.74 -20.46
N GLY A 71 20.48 -4.47 -20.83
CA GLY A 71 20.41 -4.02 -22.21
C GLY A 71 19.01 -4.08 -22.81
N LEU A 72 17.96 -4.16 -22.00
CA LEU A 72 16.58 -4.22 -22.48
C LEU A 72 16.12 -2.85 -23.01
N GLU A 73 15.62 -2.76 -24.24
CA GLU A 73 15.18 -1.49 -24.85
C GLU A 73 13.97 -0.90 -24.10
N PHE A 74 13.05 -1.76 -23.68
CA PHE A 74 11.86 -1.38 -22.92
C PHE A 74 12.10 -1.24 -21.41
N ALA A 75 13.36 -1.11 -20.97
CA ALA A 75 13.73 -0.97 -19.56
C ALA A 75 12.97 0.16 -18.85
N LEU A 76 12.88 1.34 -19.47
CA LEU A 76 12.22 2.52 -18.88
C LEU A 76 10.72 2.30 -18.60
N PRO A 77 9.87 2.01 -19.61
CA PRO A 77 8.44 1.82 -19.37
C PRO A 77 8.15 0.63 -18.46
N ILE A 78 8.87 -0.49 -18.63
CA ILE A 78 8.64 -1.70 -17.82
C ILE A 78 9.07 -1.46 -16.37
N GLY A 79 10.23 -0.83 -16.14
CA GLY A 79 10.73 -0.54 -14.81
C GLY A 79 9.82 0.41 -14.03
N ILE A 80 9.30 1.46 -14.69
CA ILE A 80 8.32 2.38 -14.07
C ILE A 80 7.03 1.64 -13.71
N VAL A 81 6.47 0.86 -14.64
CA VAL A 81 5.22 0.11 -14.38
C VAL A 81 5.42 -0.90 -13.24
N ALA A 82 6.51 -1.67 -13.28
CA ALA A 82 6.84 -2.65 -12.24
C ALA A 82 6.99 -1.98 -10.86
N GLY A 83 7.74 -0.88 -10.78
CA GLY A 83 7.99 -0.15 -9.53
C GLY A 83 6.75 0.57 -8.97
N LEU A 84 5.92 1.18 -9.81
CA LEU A 84 4.67 1.81 -9.37
C LEU A 84 3.68 0.78 -8.83
N LEU A 85 3.62 -0.40 -9.45
CA LEU A 85 2.73 -1.49 -9.06
C LEU A 85 3.15 -2.20 -7.76
N VAL A 86 4.31 -1.89 -7.19
CA VAL A 86 4.73 -2.34 -5.84
C VAL A 86 3.76 -1.85 -4.75
N PHE A 87 2.93 -0.84 -5.03
CA PHE A 87 1.81 -0.49 -4.15
C PHE A 87 0.92 -1.68 -3.78
N VAL A 88 0.70 -2.60 -4.73
CA VAL A 88 -0.06 -3.82 -4.51
C VAL A 88 0.92 -4.97 -4.31
N PRO A 89 0.88 -5.67 -3.16
CA PRO A 89 1.78 -6.78 -2.89
C PRO A 89 1.82 -7.78 -4.04
N TYR A 90 3.02 -8.15 -4.48
CA TYR A 90 3.32 -9.10 -5.57
C TYR A 90 2.87 -8.67 -6.98
N LEU A 91 2.01 -7.66 -7.14
CA LEU A 91 1.46 -7.29 -8.44
C LEU A 91 2.53 -6.69 -9.36
N GLY A 92 3.35 -5.77 -8.83
CA GLY A 92 4.46 -5.17 -9.59
C GLY A 92 5.50 -6.19 -10.04
N MET A 93 5.80 -7.16 -9.17
CA MET A 93 6.67 -8.29 -9.51
C MET A 93 6.07 -9.13 -10.65
N ILE A 94 4.82 -9.58 -10.52
CA ILE A 94 4.19 -10.48 -11.49
C ILE A 94 4.04 -9.79 -12.85
N LEU A 95 3.43 -8.60 -12.88
CA LEU A 95 3.20 -7.88 -14.14
C LEU A 95 4.49 -7.39 -14.75
N GLY A 96 5.40 -6.84 -13.94
CA GLY A 96 6.72 -6.40 -14.41
C GLY A 96 7.52 -7.55 -15.00
N LEU A 97 7.57 -8.70 -14.32
CA LEU A 97 8.29 -9.88 -14.78
C LEU A 97 7.70 -10.41 -16.08
N VAL A 98 6.37 -10.50 -16.19
CA VAL A 98 5.71 -10.96 -17.43
C VAL A 98 6.05 -10.02 -18.58
N LEU A 99 5.90 -8.70 -18.40
CA LEU A 99 6.20 -7.72 -19.44
C LEU A 99 7.69 -7.75 -19.84
N ALA A 100 8.59 -7.80 -18.86
CA ALA A 100 10.03 -7.86 -19.09
C ALA A 100 10.44 -9.16 -19.78
N THR A 101 9.85 -10.29 -19.39
CA THR A 101 10.12 -11.61 -20.00
C THR A 101 9.68 -11.63 -21.45
N LEU A 102 8.49 -11.11 -21.76
CA LEU A 102 7.99 -11.02 -23.13
C LEU A 102 8.88 -10.11 -23.98
N ALA A 103 9.23 -8.93 -23.47
CA ALA A 103 10.14 -8.01 -24.16
C ALA A 103 11.53 -8.64 -24.39
N ALA A 104 12.09 -9.30 -23.38
CA ALA A 104 13.38 -9.97 -23.46
C ALA A 104 13.37 -11.14 -24.43
N ALA A 105 12.30 -11.94 -24.46
CA ALA A 105 12.16 -13.07 -25.38
C ALA A 105 12.04 -12.61 -26.84
N MET A 106 11.50 -11.42 -27.08
CA MET A 106 11.44 -10.82 -28.42
C MET A 106 12.77 -10.16 -28.83
N GLN A 107 13.47 -9.55 -27.87
CA GLN A 107 14.69 -8.79 -28.13
C GLN A 107 15.95 -9.67 -28.21
N PHE A 108 16.11 -10.60 -27.26
CA PHE A 108 17.30 -11.44 -27.17
C PHE A 108 17.11 -12.77 -27.90
N THR A 109 18.06 -13.15 -28.74
CA THR A 109 18.08 -14.45 -29.42
C THR A 109 18.57 -15.58 -28.49
N ALA A 110 19.35 -15.25 -27.48
CA ALA A 110 19.90 -16.21 -26.51
C ALA A 110 19.09 -16.19 -25.21
N PHE A 111 18.85 -17.38 -24.65
CA PHE A 111 18.13 -17.56 -23.38
C PHE A 111 18.78 -16.83 -22.19
N GLY A 112 20.09 -16.53 -22.28
CA GLY A 112 20.82 -15.78 -21.25
C GLY A 112 20.22 -14.41 -20.93
N GLY A 113 19.66 -13.71 -21.91
CA GLY A 113 19.04 -12.39 -21.69
C GLY A 113 17.79 -12.47 -20.81
N VAL A 114 16.94 -13.48 -21.05
CA VAL A 114 15.74 -13.73 -20.23
C VAL A 114 16.12 -14.14 -18.81
N LEU A 115 17.14 -15.00 -18.67
CA LEU A 115 17.64 -15.40 -17.36
C LEU A 115 18.14 -14.21 -16.53
N LEU A 116 18.87 -13.28 -17.15
CA LEU A 116 19.34 -12.07 -16.48
C LEU A 116 18.19 -11.18 -16.00
N VAL A 117 17.12 -11.03 -16.82
CA VAL A 117 15.90 -10.32 -16.39
C VAL A 117 15.30 -10.96 -15.15
N TRP A 118 15.17 -12.28 -15.12
CA TRP A 118 14.63 -13.00 -13.97
C TRP A 118 15.49 -12.82 -12.71
N VAL A 119 16.81 -12.85 -12.87
CA VAL A 119 17.75 -12.58 -11.77
C VAL A 119 17.55 -11.15 -11.25
N MET A 120 17.46 -10.15 -12.12
CA MET A 120 17.23 -8.76 -11.71
C MET A 120 15.89 -8.57 -10.98
N PHE A 121 14.82 -9.23 -11.44
CA PHE A 121 13.53 -9.21 -10.75
C PHE A 121 13.58 -9.92 -9.40
N GLY A 122 14.28 -11.06 -9.31
CA GLY A 122 14.53 -11.76 -8.06
C GLY A 122 15.28 -10.87 -7.07
N LEU A 123 16.37 -10.23 -7.49
CA LEU A 123 17.12 -9.28 -6.68
C LEU A 123 16.24 -8.11 -6.22
N GLY A 124 15.41 -7.56 -7.12
CA GLY A 124 14.44 -6.53 -6.79
C GLY A 124 13.46 -6.98 -5.71
N GLN A 125 12.91 -8.20 -5.81
CA GLN A 125 11.98 -8.75 -4.82
C GLN A 125 12.65 -8.94 -3.44
N PHE A 126 13.90 -9.40 -3.42
CA PHE A 126 14.68 -9.51 -2.18
C PHE A 126 14.96 -8.13 -1.58
N LEU A 127 15.39 -7.18 -2.40
CA LEU A 127 15.65 -5.81 -1.98
C LEU A 127 14.37 -5.15 -1.42
N GLU A 128 13.25 -5.30 -2.12
CA GLU A 128 11.93 -4.80 -1.72
C GLU A 128 11.53 -5.37 -0.35
N GLY A 129 11.53 -6.70 -0.21
CA GLY A 129 11.00 -7.38 0.96
C GLY A 129 11.88 -7.26 2.22
N PHE A 130 13.20 -7.31 2.06
CA PHE A 130 14.13 -7.37 3.20
C PHE A 130 14.77 -6.04 3.57
N VAL A 131 14.88 -5.09 2.64
CA VAL A 131 15.61 -3.84 2.87
C VAL A 131 14.69 -2.64 2.74
N VAL A 132 14.08 -2.46 1.57
CA VAL A 132 13.35 -1.24 1.19
C VAL A 132 12.06 -1.09 1.98
N THR A 133 11.24 -2.13 2.06
CA THR A 133 9.97 -2.07 2.79
C THR A 133 10.20 -1.85 4.29
N PRO A 134 11.08 -2.60 4.98
CA PRO A 134 11.38 -2.32 6.38
C PRO A 134 12.02 -0.94 6.61
N TRP A 135 12.83 -0.44 5.69
CA TRP A 135 13.50 0.86 5.86
C TRP A 135 12.57 2.06 5.65
N LEU A 136 11.67 2.00 4.67
CA LEU A 136 10.80 3.13 4.29
C LEU A 136 9.40 3.05 4.92
N VAL A 137 8.93 1.84 5.18
CA VAL A 137 7.58 1.56 5.70
C VAL A 137 7.64 0.92 7.10
N GLY A 138 8.78 0.37 7.52
CA GLY A 138 8.91 -0.45 8.73
C GLY A 138 8.82 0.28 10.07
N ASP A 139 8.34 -0.50 11.05
CA ASP A 139 7.88 -0.23 12.43
C ASP A 139 6.67 0.68 12.68
N ARG A 140 6.24 1.49 11.71
CA ARG A 140 5.17 2.49 12.00
C ARG A 140 3.76 1.91 12.08
N ILE A 141 3.50 0.78 11.43
CA ILE A 141 2.15 0.20 11.34
C ILE A 141 1.96 -1.00 12.28
N GLY A 142 3.05 -1.68 12.71
CA GLY A 142 3.00 -2.79 13.66
C GLY A 142 2.15 -3.99 13.22
N LEU A 143 1.93 -4.16 11.90
CA LEU A 143 1.15 -5.27 11.36
C LEU A 143 2.02 -6.52 11.27
N HIS A 144 1.59 -7.58 11.96
CA HIS A 144 2.19 -8.91 11.81
C HIS A 144 1.96 -9.41 10.37
N PRO A 145 2.92 -10.11 9.72
CA PRO A 145 2.77 -10.60 8.33
C PRO A 145 1.47 -11.38 8.08
N LEU A 146 1.03 -12.18 9.05
CA LEU A 146 -0.27 -12.87 8.99
C LEU A 146 -1.45 -11.91 8.83
N MET A 147 -1.45 -10.77 9.51
CA MET A 147 -2.51 -9.76 9.39
C MET A 147 -2.59 -9.17 7.99
N VAL A 148 -1.44 -9.02 7.31
CA VAL A 148 -1.38 -8.56 5.92
C VAL A 148 -2.04 -9.59 5.00
N ILE A 149 -1.71 -10.87 5.16
CA ILE A 149 -2.32 -11.95 4.37
C ILE A 149 -3.84 -11.99 4.62
N PHE A 150 -4.28 -11.95 5.88
CA PHE A 150 -5.69 -11.93 6.22
C PHE A 150 -6.40 -10.70 5.65
N ALA A 151 -5.78 -9.53 5.69
CA ALA A 151 -6.36 -8.31 5.12
C ALA A 151 -6.51 -8.43 3.60
N LEU A 152 -5.50 -8.92 2.89
CA LEU A 152 -5.56 -9.14 1.45
C LEU A 152 -6.68 -10.10 1.07
N LEU A 153 -6.83 -11.21 1.80
CA LEU A 153 -7.89 -12.18 1.57
C LEU A 153 -9.28 -11.60 1.92
N ALA A 154 -9.43 -10.98 3.09
CA ALA A 154 -10.70 -10.45 3.56
C ALA A 154 -11.20 -9.30 2.69
N PHE A 155 -10.38 -8.26 2.49
CA PHE A 155 -10.76 -7.12 1.67
C PHE A 155 -10.82 -7.51 0.20
N GLY A 156 -9.95 -8.38 -0.29
CA GLY A 156 -10.00 -8.91 -1.65
C GLY A 156 -11.31 -9.66 -1.96
N GLN A 157 -11.87 -10.39 -1.00
CA GLN A 157 -13.17 -11.05 -1.16
C GLN A 157 -14.35 -10.05 -1.09
N VAL A 158 -14.30 -9.07 -0.18
CA VAL A 158 -15.42 -8.13 0.04
C VAL A 158 -15.50 -7.05 -1.05
N LEU A 159 -14.35 -6.50 -1.45
CA LEU A 159 -14.25 -5.34 -2.34
C LEU A 159 -13.57 -5.68 -3.68
N GLY A 160 -13.24 -6.95 -3.92
CA GLY A 160 -12.57 -7.39 -5.14
C GLY A 160 -11.17 -6.78 -5.30
N PHE A 161 -10.84 -6.37 -6.52
CA PHE A 161 -9.57 -5.72 -6.85
C PHE A 161 -9.29 -4.47 -6.00
N PHE A 162 -10.30 -3.64 -5.76
CA PHE A 162 -10.15 -2.43 -4.92
C PHE A 162 -9.84 -2.79 -3.47
N GLY A 163 -10.34 -3.92 -2.99
CA GLY A 163 -10.01 -4.45 -1.68
C GLY A 163 -8.55 -4.87 -1.56
N LEU A 164 -8.01 -5.51 -2.59
CA LEU A 164 -6.59 -5.88 -2.62
C LEU A 164 -5.69 -4.62 -2.68
N LEU A 165 -6.09 -3.63 -3.47
CA LEU A 165 -5.41 -2.34 -3.59
C LEU A 165 -5.35 -1.59 -2.26
N LEU A 166 -6.44 -1.63 -1.49
CA LEU A 166 -6.58 -0.88 -0.24
C LEU A 166 -6.36 -1.73 1.02
N ALA A 167 -5.93 -2.99 0.88
CA ALA A 167 -5.88 -3.94 1.99
C ALA A 167 -4.99 -3.45 3.15
N LEU A 168 -3.78 -2.98 2.83
CA LEU A 168 -2.82 -2.47 3.82
C LEU A 168 -3.33 -1.22 4.57
N PRO A 169 -3.77 -0.14 3.90
CA PRO A 169 -4.30 1.02 4.60
C PRO A 169 -5.58 0.70 5.39
N LEU A 170 -6.48 -0.14 4.85
CA LEU A 170 -7.68 -0.57 5.58
C LEU A 170 -7.33 -1.40 6.83
N ALA A 171 -6.33 -2.28 6.74
CA ALA A 171 -5.83 -3.04 7.88
C ALA A 171 -5.23 -2.13 8.96
N ALA A 172 -4.49 -1.10 8.55
CA ALA A 172 -3.93 -0.11 9.48
C ALA A 172 -5.04 0.67 10.22
N ILE A 173 -6.06 1.14 9.49
CA ILE A 173 -7.22 1.81 10.08
C ILE A 173 -7.93 0.89 11.08
N LEU A 174 -8.18 -0.36 10.66
CA LEU A 174 -8.82 -1.36 11.52
C LEU A 174 -8.02 -1.61 12.79
N LEU A 175 -6.69 -1.68 12.71
CA LEU A 175 -5.81 -1.86 13.86
C LEU A 175 -5.90 -0.68 14.85
N VAL A 176 -5.93 0.56 14.37
CA VAL A 176 -6.10 1.76 15.20
C VAL A 176 -7.44 1.74 15.93
N VAL A 177 -8.52 1.40 15.21
CA VAL A 177 -9.87 1.28 15.78
C VAL A 177 -9.93 0.17 16.82
N LEU A 178 -9.40 -1.02 16.52
CA LEU A 178 -9.38 -2.16 17.43
C LEU A 178 -8.56 -1.88 18.70
N ARG A 179 -7.44 -1.16 18.58
CA ARG A 179 -6.61 -0.77 19.72
C ARG A 179 -7.37 0.14 20.68
N HIS A 180 -8.04 1.17 20.15
CA HIS A 180 -8.88 2.06 20.95
C HIS A 180 -10.11 1.34 21.52
N ALA A 181 -10.74 0.46 20.75
CA ALA A 181 -11.87 -0.34 21.20
C ALA A 181 -11.47 -1.25 22.38
N ARG A 182 -10.33 -1.94 22.27
CA ARG A 182 -9.78 -2.78 23.34
C ARG A 182 -9.47 -1.97 24.60
N GLN A 183 -8.79 -0.83 24.47
CA GLN A 183 -8.51 0.04 25.62
C GLN A 183 -9.80 0.49 26.32
N SER A 184 -10.83 0.80 25.54
CA SER A 184 -12.12 1.21 26.07
C SER A 184 -12.86 0.08 26.76
N TYR A 185 -12.81 -1.13 26.20
CA TYR A 185 -13.39 -2.32 26.80
C TYR A 185 -12.72 -2.65 28.14
N LEU A 186 -11.38 -2.65 28.19
CA LEU A 186 -10.63 -2.89 29.43
C LEU A 186 -10.82 -1.79 30.48
N ALA A 187 -11.08 -0.55 30.05
CA ALA A 187 -11.39 0.55 30.95
C ALA A 187 -12.83 0.52 31.49
N SER A 188 -13.73 -0.21 30.82
CA SER A 188 -15.17 -0.25 31.13
C SER A 188 -15.48 -0.98 32.44
N ALA A 189 -16.59 -0.60 33.06
CA ALA A 189 -17.09 -1.25 34.27
C ALA A 189 -17.43 -2.74 34.05
N MET A 190 -17.80 -3.14 32.82
CA MET A 190 -18.06 -4.54 32.47
C MET A 190 -16.83 -5.44 32.60
N PHE A 191 -15.62 -4.93 32.35
CA PHE A 191 -14.39 -5.72 32.49
C PHE A 191 -13.80 -5.66 33.90
N LYS A 192 -14.09 -4.60 34.65
CA LYS A 192 -13.54 -4.36 36.00
C LYS A 192 -14.39 -4.93 37.14
N GLN A 193 -15.58 -5.46 36.84
CA GLN A 193 -16.38 -6.20 37.81
C GLN A 193 -16.03 -7.70 37.73
N PRO A 194 -15.71 -8.36 38.87
CA PRO A 194 -15.24 -9.75 38.90
C PRO A 194 -16.32 -10.77 38.56
#